data_AF-A0A392PEW1-F1
#
_entry.id   AF-A0A392PEW1-F1
#
_cell.length_a   1.000
_cell.length_b   1.000
_cell.length_c   1.000
_cell.angle_alpha   90.00
_cell.angle_beta   90.00
_cell.angle_gamma   90.00
#
_symmetry.space_group_name_H-M   'P 1'
#
loop_
_entity.id
_entity.type
_entity.pdbx_description
1 polymer ?
#
loop_
_entity_poly.entity_id
_entity_poly.type
_entity_poly.pdbx_seq_one_letter_code
_entity_poly.pdbx_strand_id
1 'polypeptide(L)'
;MHLLPQLKDPQSELHLLRSCMGIAKLFFGIRTCQPIYMKVAAVLFDKELRAAVEDIVVTGGPFFGDLQWRIASLPIKFGGLGLYSAVEAASYAFVASRDQSWVLQDHILRDNRVYDMDSDFDIALDGLRAMIPTDMEVDFHMNTRQKAVFGCLKAAHAQDFLLAIPIDGLGQHMSPLEYRTILRYRLMIPLFPKDE
;
A
#
# COMPACT_ATOMS: atom_id res chain seq x y z
N MET A 1 -16.47 -5.32 9.46
CA MET A 1 -16.18 -4.59 10.73
C MET A 1 -17.42 -4.45 11.62
N HIS A 2 -18.48 -5.22 11.33
CA HIS A 2 -19.83 -5.12 11.91
C HIS A 2 -19.98 -5.56 13.38
N LEU A 3 -18.94 -6.16 13.98
CA LEU A 3 -18.97 -6.57 15.39
C LEU A 3 -18.46 -5.47 16.34
N LEU A 4 -17.82 -4.42 15.82
CA LEU A 4 -17.34 -3.30 16.63
C LEU A 4 -18.43 -2.70 17.53
N PRO A 5 -19.66 -2.44 17.04
CA PRO A 5 -20.70 -1.79 17.85
C PRO A 5 -21.15 -2.61 19.08
N GLN A 6 -20.75 -3.88 19.17
CA GLN A 6 -21.03 -4.70 20.35
C GLN A 6 -20.25 -4.25 21.60
N LEU A 7 -19.16 -3.51 21.41
CA LEU A 7 -18.37 -2.92 22.49
C LEU A 7 -19.12 -1.80 23.20
N LYS A 8 -20.03 -1.11 22.51
CA LYS A 8 -20.82 0.02 23.03
C LYS A 8 -19.93 1.14 23.59
N ASP A 9 -18.74 1.29 23.04
CA ASP A 9 -17.77 2.31 23.41
C ASP A 9 -17.01 2.79 22.17
N PRO A 10 -17.38 3.94 21.59
CA PRO A 10 -16.78 4.45 20.35
C PRO A 10 -15.25 4.61 20.42
N GLN A 11 -14.69 4.88 21.60
CA GLN A 11 -13.24 5.03 21.78
C GLN A 11 -12.51 3.69 21.66
N SER A 12 -13.00 2.65 22.34
CA SER A 12 -12.46 1.29 22.21
C SER A 12 -12.66 0.72 20.80
N GLU A 13 -13.81 1.00 20.18
CA GLU A 13 -14.10 0.62 18.80
C GLU A 13 -13.11 1.24 17.82
N LEU A 14 -12.87 2.56 17.94
CA LEU A 14 -11.90 3.26 17.12
C LEU A 14 -10.48 2.73 17.35
N HIS A 15 -10.11 2.47 18.60
CA HIS A 15 -8.81 1.91 18.94
C HIS A 15 -8.58 0.54 18.27
N LEU A 16 -9.56 -0.37 18.37
CA LEU A 16 -9.50 -1.68 17.73
C LEU A 16 -9.54 -1.61 16.21
N LEU A 17 -10.36 -0.71 15.65
CA LEU A 17 -10.42 -0.49 14.21
C LEU A 17 -9.05 -0.11 13.67
N ARG A 18 -8.37 0.84 14.32
CA ARG A 18 -7.04 1.32 13.94
C ARG A 18 -5.95 0.26 14.10
N SER A 19 -5.94 -0.42 15.25
CA SER A 19 -4.86 -1.35 15.60
C SER A 19 -5.00 -2.70 14.88
N CYS A 20 -6.23 -3.17 14.70
CA CYS A 20 -6.49 -4.57 14.35
C CYS A 20 -7.30 -4.76 13.08
N MET A 21 -7.94 -3.73 12.52
CA MET A 21 -8.81 -3.88 11.35
C MET A 21 -8.53 -2.85 10.25
N GLY A 22 -7.51 -2.00 10.40
CA GLY A 22 -7.11 -1.03 9.40
C GLY A 22 -6.38 -1.63 8.20
N ILE A 23 -5.91 -0.74 7.33
CA ILE A 23 -5.20 -1.09 6.08
C ILE A 23 -3.98 -2.01 6.27
N ALA A 24 -3.45 -2.13 7.49
CA ALA A 24 -2.32 -3.01 7.80
C ALA A 24 -2.50 -4.44 7.28
N LYS A 25 -3.74 -4.95 7.23
CA LYS A 25 -4.05 -6.28 6.66
C LYS A 25 -3.89 -6.38 5.14
N LEU A 26 -3.99 -5.26 4.44
CA LEU A 26 -3.83 -5.17 2.98
C LEU A 26 -2.45 -4.70 2.58
N PHE A 27 -1.63 -4.17 3.51
CA PHE A 27 -0.38 -3.51 3.16
C PHE A 27 0.57 -4.40 2.37
N PHE A 28 0.67 -5.68 2.72
CA PHE A 28 1.50 -6.62 1.98
C PHE A 28 1.04 -6.75 0.51
N GLY A 29 -0.25 -6.98 0.30
CA GLY A 29 -0.82 -7.15 -1.04
C GLY A 29 -0.69 -5.89 -1.90
N ILE A 30 -1.06 -4.71 -1.36
CA ILE A 30 -0.98 -3.46 -2.14
C ILE A 30 0.46 -2.97 -2.41
N ARG A 31 1.44 -3.56 -1.74
CA ARG A 31 2.88 -3.28 -1.95
C ARG A 31 3.55 -4.24 -2.92
N THR A 32 3.04 -5.45 -3.05
CA THR A 32 3.66 -6.53 -3.85
C THR A 32 2.86 -6.87 -5.10
N CYS A 33 1.60 -6.46 -5.20
CA CYS A 33 0.75 -6.68 -6.36
C CYS A 33 0.50 -5.37 -7.10
N GLN A 34 0.42 -5.44 -8.43
CA GLN A 34 0.10 -4.30 -9.27
C GLN A 34 -1.25 -3.68 -8.85
N PRO A 35 -1.39 -2.34 -8.83
CA PRO A 35 -2.59 -1.67 -8.34
C PRO A 35 -3.89 -2.10 -9.04
N ILE A 36 -3.82 -2.48 -10.32
CA ILE A 36 -4.98 -2.91 -11.10
C ILE A 36 -5.69 -4.14 -10.50
N TYR A 37 -4.91 -5.11 -10.01
CA TYR A 37 -5.45 -6.34 -9.40
C TYR A 37 -5.96 -6.09 -7.97
N MET A 38 -5.36 -5.14 -7.26
CA MET A 38 -5.74 -4.79 -5.89
C MET A 38 -6.92 -3.81 -5.83
N LYS A 39 -7.29 -3.17 -6.94
CA LYS A 39 -8.31 -2.10 -7.00
C LYS A 39 -9.64 -2.53 -6.40
N VAL A 40 -10.17 -3.69 -6.80
CA VAL A 40 -11.47 -4.19 -6.33
C VAL A 40 -11.43 -4.44 -4.83
N ALA A 41 -10.38 -5.11 -4.34
CA ALA A 41 -10.21 -5.40 -2.92
C ALA A 41 -10.06 -4.12 -2.09
N ALA A 42 -9.31 -3.14 -2.58
CA ALA A 42 -9.12 -1.84 -1.92
C ALA A 42 -10.44 -1.06 -1.81
N VAL A 43 -11.26 -1.03 -2.89
CA VAL A 43 -12.57 -0.37 -2.88
C VAL A 43 -13.53 -1.04 -1.91
N LEU A 44 -13.61 -2.37 -1.90
CA LEU A 44 -14.46 -3.11 -0.97
C LEU A 44 -14.02 -2.88 0.48
N PHE A 45 -12.72 -2.87 0.74
CA PHE A 45 -12.18 -2.60 2.06
C PHE A 45 -12.49 -1.19 2.53
N ASP A 46 -12.29 -0.17 1.69
CA ASP A 46 -12.60 1.22 2.03
C ASP A 46 -14.09 1.44 2.27
N LYS A 47 -14.96 0.72 1.56
CA LYS A 47 -16.40 0.76 1.83
C LYS A 47 -16.71 0.28 3.26
N GLU A 48 -16.16 -0.86 3.67
CA GLU A 48 -16.36 -1.40 5.01
C GLU A 48 -15.70 -0.53 6.09
N LEU A 49 -14.50 -0.02 5.82
CA LEU A 49 -13.79 0.89 6.73
C LEU A 49 -14.56 2.19 6.91
N ARG A 50 -15.04 2.78 5.82
CA ARG A 50 -15.86 4.00 5.85
C ARG A 50 -17.14 3.78 6.64
N ALA A 51 -17.85 2.69 6.41
CA ALA A 51 -19.07 2.37 7.16
C ALA A 51 -18.81 2.21 8.67
N ALA A 52 -17.70 1.57 9.06
CA ALA A 52 -17.33 1.45 10.46
C ALA A 52 -16.96 2.80 11.09
N VAL A 53 -16.21 3.65 10.38
CA VAL A 53 -15.85 4.99 10.86
C VAL A 53 -17.08 5.87 10.98
N GLU A 54 -17.97 5.82 9.99
CA GLU A 54 -19.25 6.52 10.01
C GLU A 54 -20.01 6.15 11.29
N ASP A 55 -20.25 4.86 11.54
CA ASP A 55 -20.98 4.38 12.70
C ASP A 55 -20.34 4.82 14.03
N ILE A 56 -19.01 4.74 14.15
CA ILE A 56 -18.26 5.19 15.35
C ILE A 56 -18.40 6.70 15.57
N VAL A 57 -18.31 7.51 14.51
CA VAL A 57 -18.26 8.98 14.62
C VAL A 57 -19.65 9.57 14.84
N VAL A 58 -20.67 9.04 14.16
CA VAL A 58 -22.04 9.59 14.19
C VAL A 58 -22.96 8.81 15.11
N THR A 59 -22.61 7.59 15.52
CA THR A 59 -23.43 6.72 16.40
C THR A 59 -24.87 6.56 15.91
N GLY A 60 -25.04 6.32 14.60
CA GLY A 60 -26.36 6.27 13.94
C GLY A 60 -26.96 7.63 13.58
N GLY A 61 -26.23 8.73 13.79
CA GLY A 61 -26.60 10.07 13.36
C GLY A 61 -26.37 10.35 11.86
N PRO A 62 -26.99 11.39 11.30
CA PRO A 62 -26.74 11.82 9.93
C PRO A 62 -25.37 12.53 9.76
N PHE A 63 -25.03 12.89 8.51
CA PHE A 63 -23.95 13.82 8.13
C PHE A 63 -22.50 13.29 8.05
N PHE A 64 -22.30 11.99 7.79
CA PHE A 64 -20.97 11.46 7.41
C PHE A 64 -20.76 11.43 5.88
N GLY A 65 -20.27 12.55 5.33
CA GLY A 65 -20.02 12.71 3.90
C GLY A 65 -18.57 12.47 3.48
N ASP A 66 -18.27 12.80 2.23
CA ASP A 66 -16.92 12.64 1.66
C ASP A 66 -15.88 13.54 2.33
N LEU A 67 -16.29 14.72 2.83
CA LEU A 67 -15.40 15.60 3.58
C LEU A 67 -15.00 14.98 4.92
N GLN A 68 -15.97 14.44 5.67
CA GLN A 68 -15.74 13.75 6.94
C GLN A 68 -14.84 12.54 6.72
N TRP A 69 -15.10 11.75 5.68
CA TRP A 69 -14.22 10.64 5.29
C TRP A 69 -12.79 11.12 4.95
N ARG A 70 -12.66 12.21 4.20
CA ARG A 70 -11.36 12.77 3.83
C ARG A 70 -10.59 13.25 5.05
N ILE A 71 -11.23 13.86 6.05
CA ILE A 71 -10.58 14.28 7.30
C ILE A 71 -10.25 13.06 8.18
N ALA A 72 -11.19 12.13 8.35
CA ALA A 72 -11.00 10.92 9.15
C ALA A 72 -9.83 10.06 8.64
N SER A 73 -9.64 10.01 7.32
CA SER A 73 -8.54 9.28 6.68
C SER A 73 -7.17 9.98 6.75
N LEU A 74 -7.06 11.13 7.42
CA LEU A 74 -5.77 11.78 7.65
C LEU A 74 -5.00 11.14 8.81
N PRO A 75 -3.65 11.22 8.78
CA PRO A 75 -2.83 10.93 9.96
C PRO A 75 -3.24 11.79 11.18
N ILE A 76 -3.09 11.25 12.39
CA ILE A 76 -3.41 11.99 13.64
C ILE A 76 -2.69 13.34 13.70
N LYS A 77 -1.43 13.39 13.27
CA LYS A 77 -0.62 14.63 13.27
C LYS A 77 -1.22 15.77 12.44
N PHE A 78 -2.18 15.45 11.56
CA PHE A 78 -2.93 16.40 10.74
C PHE A 78 -4.41 16.50 11.13
N GLY A 79 -4.77 16.04 12.34
CA GLY A 79 -6.14 16.12 12.87
C GLY A 79 -7.11 15.03 12.39
N GLY A 80 -6.61 13.97 11.74
CA GLY A 80 -7.44 12.83 11.35
C GLY A 80 -7.48 11.70 12.37
N LEU A 81 -8.17 10.61 12.02
CA LEU A 81 -8.31 9.45 12.89
C LEU A 81 -7.18 8.42 12.73
N GLY A 82 -6.15 8.71 11.94
CA GLY A 82 -5.03 7.79 11.72
C GLY A 82 -5.42 6.50 10.99
N LEU A 83 -6.53 6.52 10.26
CA LEU A 83 -6.97 5.48 9.36
C LEU A 83 -6.56 5.88 7.95
N TYR A 84 -6.13 4.95 7.12
CA TYR A 84 -5.75 5.24 5.74
C TYR A 84 -6.77 4.61 4.80
N SER A 85 -7.09 5.33 3.72
CA SER A 85 -7.79 4.75 2.58
C SER A 85 -6.87 3.72 1.90
N ALA A 86 -7.38 2.50 1.75
CA ALA A 86 -6.75 1.44 0.99
C ALA A 86 -6.63 1.78 -0.48
N VAL A 87 -7.64 2.45 -1.05
CA VAL A 87 -7.60 2.92 -2.44
C VAL A 87 -6.48 3.92 -2.62
N GLU A 88 -6.39 4.93 -1.75
CA GLU A 88 -5.35 5.96 -1.84
C GLU A 88 -3.96 5.36 -1.63
N ALA A 89 -3.77 4.52 -0.62
CA ALA A 89 -2.48 3.89 -0.36
C ALA A 89 -2.04 2.95 -1.49
N ALA A 90 -2.95 2.19 -2.11
CA ALA A 90 -2.63 1.26 -3.19
C ALA A 90 -2.06 1.97 -4.43
N SER A 91 -2.49 3.21 -4.70
CA SER A 91 -1.96 4.01 -5.81
C SER A 91 -0.47 4.35 -5.67
N TYR A 92 0.05 4.38 -4.45
CA TYR A 92 1.42 4.78 -4.15
C TYR A 92 2.29 3.60 -3.71
N ALA A 93 1.70 2.62 -3.02
CA ALA A 93 2.40 1.60 -2.26
C ALA A 93 3.28 0.69 -3.14
N PHE A 94 2.77 0.24 -4.28
CA PHE A 94 3.53 -0.60 -5.21
C PHE A 94 4.75 0.13 -5.79
N VAL A 95 4.55 1.33 -6.34
CA VAL A 95 5.63 2.16 -6.91
C VAL A 95 6.68 2.51 -5.85
N ALA A 96 6.24 2.92 -4.65
CA ALA A 96 7.14 3.22 -3.54
C ALA A 96 7.98 2.01 -3.11
N SER A 97 7.41 0.80 -3.15
CA SER A 97 8.11 -0.43 -2.78
C SER A 97 9.19 -0.80 -3.80
N ARG A 98 8.89 -0.61 -5.08
CA ARG A 98 9.84 -0.83 -6.19
C ARG A 98 10.98 0.18 -6.18
N ASP A 99 10.68 1.46 -5.96
CA ASP A 99 11.67 2.53 -5.83
C ASP A 99 12.63 2.29 -4.65
N GLN A 100 12.12 1.91 -3.48
CA GLN A 100 12.95 1.62 -2.30
C GLN A 100 13.86 0.40 -2.49
N SER A 101 13.41 -0.59 -3.24
CA SER A 101 14.18 -1.82 -3.46
C SER A 101 14.98 -1.80 -4.77
N TRP A 102 15.03 -0.67 -5.47
CA TRP A 102 15.68 -0.54 -6.78
C TRP A 102 17.11 -1.06 -6.81
N VAL A 103 17.96 -0.62 -5.87
CA VAL A 103 19.38 -1.03 -5.82
C VAL A 103 19.52 -2.54 -5.58
N LEU A 104 18.66 -3.12 -4.73
CA LEU A 104 18.65 -4.55 -4.46
C LEU A 104 18.20 -5.34 -5.69
N GLN A 105 17.18 -4.85 -6.40
CA GLN A 105 16.71 -5.45 -7.64
C GLN A 105 17.81 -5.43 -8.71
N ASP A 106 18.48 -4.29 -8.91
CA ASP A 106 19.61 -4.16 -9.82
C ASP A 106 20.70 -5.20 -9.51
N HIS A 107 21.14 -5.31 -8.25
CA HIS A 107 22.16 -6.29 -7.85
C HIS A 107 21.74 -7.74 -8.09
N ILE A 108 20.46 -8.06 -7.94
CA ILE A 108 19.93 -9.41 -8.16
C ILE A 108 19.79 -9.74 -9.65
N LEU A 109 19.47 -8.73 -10.47
CA LEU A 109 19.15 -8.91 -11.90
C LEU A 109 20.35 -8.69 -12.82
N ARG A 110 21.45 -8.07 -12.34
CA ARG A 110 22.67 -7.76 -13.09
C ARG A 110 23.18 -8.87 -14.02
N ASP A 111 23.09 -10.13 -13.61
CA ASP A 111 23.60 -11.27 -14.40
C ASP A 111 22.55 -11.93 -15.32
N ASN A 112 21.29 -11.47 -15.29
CA ASN A 112 20.17 -12.15 -15.95
C ASN A 112 19.77 -11.59 -17.32
N ARG A 113 20.51 -10.64 -17.87
CA ARG A 113 20.23 -10.01 -19.18
C ARG A 113 18.82 -9.41 -19.33
N VAL A 114 18.15 -9.09 -18.23
CA VAL A 114 16.88 -8.34 -18.23
C VAL A 114 17.25 -6.87 -18.12
N TYR A 115 17.30 -6.18 -19.25
CA TYR A 115 17.77 -4.79 -19.35
C TYR A 115 16.65 -3.75 -19.30
N ASP A 116 15.39 -4.17 -19.51
CA ASP A 116 14.26 -3.26 -19.58
C ASP A 116 13.45 -3.21 -18.28
N MET A 117 12.85 -2.04 -18.07
CA MET A 117 11.83 -1.84 -17.05
C MET A 117 10.68 -2.81 -17.28
N ASP A 118 10.25 -3.42 -16.20
CA ASP A 118 9.08 -4.28 -16.19
C ASP A 118 7.85 -3.48 -16.65
N SER A 119 7.17 -3.96 -17.69
CA SER A 119 5.96 -3.32 -18.22
C SER A 119 4.90 -3.08 -17.15
N ASP A 120 4.85 -3.93 -16.11
CA ASP A 120 3.90 -3.76 -15.01
C ASP A 120 4.25 -2.56 -14.12
N PHE A 121 5.54 -2.25 -13.98
CA PHE A 121 6.00 -1.06 -13.27
C PHE A 121 5.72 0.20 -14.08
N ASP A 122 5.94 0.20 -15.40
CA ASP A 122 5.63 1.34 -16.25
C ASP A 122 4.13 1.66 -16.24
N ILE A 123 3.27 0.63 -16.35
CA ILE A 123 1.81 0.77 -16.22
C ILE A 123 1.42 1.35 -14.85
N ALA A 124 2.04 0.88 -13.77
CA ALA A 124 1.76 1.39 -12.42
C ALA A 124 2.25 2.84 -12.24
N LEU A 125 3.40 3.18 -12.82
CA LEU A 125 3.97 4.53 -12.79
C LEU A 125 3.12 5.51 -13.61
N ASP A 126 2.63 5.09 -14.77
CA ASP A 126 1.73 5.90 -15.60
C ASP A 126 0.37 6.09 -14.93
N GLY A 127 -0.16 5.04 -14.28
CA GLY A 127 -1.36 5.16 -13.43
C GLY A 127 -1.19 6.15 -12.29
N LEU A 128 -0.01 6.16 -11.64
CA LEU A 128 0.33 7.13 -10.62
C LEU A 128 0.43 8.56 -11.19
N ARG A 129 1.10 8.74 -12.34
CA ARG A 129 1.21 10.03 -13.03
C ARG A 129 -0.15 10.60 -13.37
N ALA A 130 -1.09 9.78 -13.86
CA ALA A 130 -2.44 10.20 -14.19
C ALA A 130 -3.28 10.61 -12.97
N MET A 131 -2.94 10.16 -11.76
CA MET A 131 -3.63 10.53 -10.52
C MET A 131 -3.13 11.84 -9.88
N ILE A 132 -1.97 12.34 -10.30
CA ILE A 132 -1.42 13.61 -9.82
C ILE A 132 -1.85 14.69 -10.82
N PRO A 133 -2.52 15.78 -10.39
CA PRO A 133 -2.97 16.81 -11.32
C PRO A 133 -1.80 17.38 -12.12
N THR A 134 -1.85 17.25 -13.45
CA THR A 134 -0.92 17.86 -14.41
C THR A 134 -1.27 19.33 -14.66
N ASP A 135 -1.38 20.14 -13.61
CA ASP A 135 -1.54 21.58 -13.77
C ASP A 135 -0.23 22.30 -13.42
N MET A 136 0.36 22.82 -14.50
CA MET A 136 1.57 23.65 -14.65
C MET A 136 2.93 22.95 -14.58
N GLU A 137 3.47 22.76 -15.79
CA GLU A 137 4.88 22.76 -16.18
C GLU A 137 5.92 22.34 -15.11
N VAL A 138 6.47 21.14 -15.32
CA VAL A 138 7.82 20.72 -14.88
C VAL A 138 8.07 20.89 -13.38
N ASP A 139 7.21 20.32 -12.54
CA ASP A 139 7.64 19.66 -11.31
C ASP A 139 6.56 18.68 -10.82
N PHE A 140 6.95 17.51 -10.32
CA PHE A 140 6.02 16.50 -9.79
C PHE A 140 5.39 17.00 -8.47
N HIS A 141 4.45 17.94 -8.53
CA HIS A 141 3.89 18.54 -7.32
C HIS A 141 2.71 17.74 -6.77
N MET A 142 3.03 16.60 -6.14
CA MET A 142 2.11 15.91 -5.23
C MET A 142 1.55 16.92 -4.21
N ASN A 143 0.25 16.87 -3.94
CA ASN A 143 -0.32 17.70 -2.89
C ASN A 143 0.23 17.29 -1.51
N THR A 144 0.12 18.16 -0.49
CA THR A 144 0.67 17.90 0.84
C THR A 144 0.24 16.56 1.43
N ARG A 145 -1.01 16.14 1.18
CA ARG A 145 -1.55 14.85 1.62
C ARG A 145 -0.88 13.69 0.89
N GLN A 146 -0.79 13.75 -0.43
CA GLN A 146 -0.14 12.73 -1.26
C GLN A 146 1.34 12.59 -0.88
N LYS A 147 2.07 13.70 -0.71
CA LYS A 147 3.46 13.70 -0.22
C LYS A 147 3.57 13.02 1.13
N ALA A 148 2.63 13.27 2.05
CA ALA A 148 2.62 12.63 3.35
C ALA A 148 2.36 11.12 3.25
N VAL A 149 1.38 10.68 2.45
CA VAL A 149 1.08 9.26 2.26
C VAL A 149 2.25 8.54 1.60
N PHE A 150 2.77 9.07 0.49
CA PHE A 150 3.92 8.49 -0.21
C PHE A 150 5.17 8.47 0.68
N GLY A 151 5.46 9.57 1.38
CA GLY A 151 6.57 9.63 2.34
C GLY A 151 6.43 8.63 3.48
N CYS A 152 5.23 8.41 4.03
CA CYS A 152 4.98 7.35 5.00
C CYS A 152 5.22 5.96 4.40
N LEU A 153 4.86 5.75 3.14
CA LEU A 153 5.08 4.48 2.45
C LEU A 153 6.55 4.27 2.04
N LYS A 154 7.32 5.35 1.97
CA LYS A 154 8.76 5.40 1.68
C LYS A 154 9.65 5.54 2.91
N ALA A 155 9.07 5.53 4.11
CA ALA A 155 9.84 5.66 5.34
C ALA A 155 10.88 4.54 5.47
N ALA A 156 12.01 4.85 6.12
CA ALA A 156 13.00 3.84 6.47
C ALA A 156 12.31 2.65 7.17
N HIS A 157 12.70 1.43 6.79
CA HIS A 157 12.15 0.17 7.29
C HIS A 157 10.72 -0.20 6.84
N ALA A 158 10.04 0.63 6.05
CA ALA A 158 8.69 0.32 5.56
C ALA A 158 8.64 -0.90 4.61
N GLN A 159 9.80 -1.36 4.13
CA GLN A 159 9.98 -2.52 3.25
C GLN A 159 10.85 -3.62 3.85
N ASP A 160 11.14 -3.60 5.16
CA ASP A 160 12.05 -4.59 5.77
C ASP A 160 11.52 -6.03 5.67
N PHE A 161 10.22 -6.22 5.39
CA PHE A 161 9.66 -7.53 5.06
C PHE A 161 10.23 -8.12 3.75
N LEU A 162 10.74 -7.29 2.82
CA LEU A 162 11.49 -7.72 1.65
C LEU A 162 12.96 -8.01 1.98
N LEU A 163 13.46 -7.50 3.11
CA LEU A 163 14.83 -7.67 3.60
C LEU A 163 14.93 -8.72 4.72
N ALA A 164 13.84 -9.46 5.00
CA ALA A 164 13.82 -10.46 6.04
C ALA A 164 14.82 -11.58 5.72
N ILE A 165 15.97 -11.55 6.39
CA ILE A 165 17.01 -12.56 6.28
C ILE A 165 16.49 -13.84 6.96
N PRO A 166 16.62 -15.03 6.31
CA PRO A 166 16.21 -16.27 6.93
C PRO A 166 16.91 -16.50 8.27
N ILE A 167 16.17 -17.03 9.27
CA ILE A 167 16.72 -17.32 10.59
C ILE A 167 17.38 -18.71 10.53
N ASP A 168 18.70 -18.75 10.57
CA ASP A 168 19.49 -19.99 10.46
C ASP A 168 19.07 -21.05 11.50
N GLY A 169 18.72 -20.64 12.72
CA GLY A 169 18.31 -21.55 13.80
C GLY A 169 16.96 -22.25 13.61
N LEU A 170 16.14 -21.81 12.64
CA LEU A 170 14.85 -22.42 12.33
C LEU A 170 14.92 -23.41 11.16
N GLY A 171 16.12 -23.64 10.60
CA GLY A 171 16.29 -24.47 9.40
C GLY A 171 15.58 -23.89 8.17
N GLN A 172 15.22 -22.61 8.21
CA GLN A 172 14.61 -21.89 7.09
C GLN A 172 15.71 -21.58 6.07
N HIS A 173 16.05 -22.56 5.26
CA HIS A 173 16.98 -22.38 4.16
C HIS A 173 16.20 -22.22 2.86
N MET A 174 16.58 -21.22 2.09
CA MET A 174 16.06 -20.97 0.75
C MET A 174 17.27 -20.88 -0.16
N SER A 175 17.28 -21.65 -1.24
CA SER A 175 18.36 -21.56 -2.22
C SER A 175 18.38 -20.17 -2.85
N PRO A 176 19.55 -19.69 -3.30
CA PRO A 176 19.64 -18.42 -4.03
C PRO A 176 18.69 -18.36 -5.24
N LEU A 177 18.43 -19.50 -5.89
CA LEU A 177 17.49 -19.61 -7.00
C LEU A 177 16.04 -19.40 -6.55
N GLU A 178 15.60 -20.09 -5.50
CA GLU A 178 14.25 -19.93 -4.94
C GLU A 178 14.03 -18.51 -4.42
N TYR A 179 15.02 -17.92 -3.74
CA TYR A 179 14.95 -16.55 -3.25
C TYR A 179 14.81 -15.55 -4.40
N ARG A 180 15.60 -15.72 -5.47
CA ARG A 180 15.51 -14.90 -6.68
C ARG A 180 14.16 -15.07 -7.37
N THR A 181 13.64 -16.29 -7.50
CA THR A 181 12.33 -16.58 -8.11
C THR A 181 11.19 -15.96 -7.30
N ILE A 182 11.21 -16.11 -5.97
CA ILE A 182 10.19 -15.52 -5.09
C ILE A 182 10.26 -14.01 -5.13
N LEU A 183 11.45 -13.41 -5.14
CA LEU A 183 11.60 -11.97 -5.30
C LEU A 183 11.08 -11.50 -6.66
N ARG A 184 11.45 -12.16 -7.75
CA ARG A 184 10.92 -11.83 -9.09
C ARG A 184 9.40 -11.90 -9.11
N TYR A 185 8.82 -13.00 -8.61
CA TYR A 185 7.37 -13.14 -8.47
C TYR A 185 6.74 -12.02 -7.64
N ARG A 186 7.28 -11.71 -6.45
CA ARG A 186 6.79 -10.66 -5.55
C ARG A 186 6.97 -9.24 -6.09
N LEU A 187 7.89 -9.07 -7.03
CA LEU A 187 8.19 -7.83 -7.70
C LEU A 187 7.59 -7.77 -9.12
N MET A 188 6.76 -8.76 -9.48
CA MET A 188 6.12 -8.92 -10.79
C MET A 188 7.09 -9.01 -11.98
N ILE A 189 8.37 -9.27 -11.73
CA ILE A 189 9.38 -9.46 -12.79
C ILE A 189 9.08 -10.78 -13.52
N PRO A 190 8.99 -10.78 -14.87
CA PRO A 190 8.76 -12.00 -15.64
C PRO A 190 9.75 -13.11 -15.28
N LEU A 191 9.21 -14.26 -14.88
CA LEU A 191 10.01 -15.45 -14.54
C LEU A 191 10.44 -16.24 -15.78
N PHE A 192 9.62 -16.16 -16.84
CA PHE A 192 9.82 -16.83 -18.10
C PHE A 192 9.87 -15.77 -19.21
N PRO A 193 10.62 -16.01 -20.30
CA PRO A 193 10.50 -15.19 -21.50
C PRO A 193 9.05 -15.20 -21.99
N LYS A 194 8.59 -14.08 -22.59
CA LYS A 194 7.29 -14.04 -23.26
C LYS A 194 7.30 -15.07 -24.39
N ASP A 195 6.31 -15.95 -24.43
CA ASP A 195 6.09 -16.84 -25.57
C ASP A 195 5.93 -15.97 -26.83
N GLU A 196 6.69 -16.29 -27.89
CA GLU A 196 6.64 -15.61 -29.20
C GLU A 196 5.28 -15.73 -29.89
#